data_AF-E2PY04-F1
#
_entry.id   AF-E2PY04-F1
#
_cell.length_a   1.000
_cell.length_b   1.000
_cell.length_c   1.000
_cell.angle_alpha   90.00
_cell.angle_beta   90.00
_cell.angle_gamma   90.00
#
_symmetry.space_group_name_H-M   'P 1'
#
loop_
_entity.id
_entity.type
_entity.pdbx_description
1 polymer ?
#
loop_
_entity_poly.entity_id
_entity_poly.type
_entity_poly.pdbx_seq_one_letter_code
_entity_poly.pdbx_strand_id
1 'polypeptide(L)'
;MNGTPEGTVDGTPEGTVDGTPEGTVDGTADGTAEGTVDEATHRTADEATHRTADEAAYGIAHRAEEAAPPVDPAPPWALLAELSHGCPLRCAYCSNPVELIGRSDELTAEHWSDIFRQAADLGVVQTHLSGGEPLLRRDLPAVVAAADAAAVHTQLVTSGVGLNERRLAALTAAGLRSVQLSVQHADPAASEHIAGARSFAAKERAAHLVTAAGLPLGLNVVLHRANLDALDAIVELGLAWGASRIELANTQFYGWALRNRDALLPSRAQIAAARARLEHWRPLLAGRLELVWVVPDYVDGVAKPCMGGWGALSLTVAPDGRVYPCPAAAALPGLDAPNVRDHSLEWIWRESPAFTLYRGESWMREPCRSCELRGRDFGGCRCQAYALTGDAARTDPVCSRSPDHALVRALVDRAAEREAVSAAPQYAYREGP
;
A
#
# COMPACT_ATOMS: atom_id res chain seq x y z
N MET A 1 47.71 26.63 -46.11
CA MET A 1 48.92 27.22 -45.51
C MET A 1 49.04 26.64 -44.12
N ASN A 2 50.16 25.99 -43.83
CA ASN A 2 50.40 25.31 -42.56
C ASN A 2 50.69 26.32 -41.45
N GLY A 3 49.94 26.23 -40.37
CA GLY A 3 50.18 26.93 -39.11
C GLY A 3 49.17 26.46 -38.07
N THR A 4 49.65 25.86 -36.98
CA THR A 4 48.85 25.55 -35.78
C THR A 4 48.65 26.84 -34.99
N PRO A 5 47.41 27.32 -34.76
CA PRO A 5 47.18 28.38 -33.80
C PRO A 5 47.14 27.77 -32.39
N GLU A 6 48.08 28.17 -31.54
CA GLU A 6 47.93 28.04 -30.09
C GLU A 6 47.07 29.20 -29.59
N GLY A 7 45.90 28.92 -29.01
CA GLY A 7 45.03 29.92 -28.40
C GLY A 7 43.63 29.39 -28.07
N THR A 8 43.02 29.95 -27.02
CA THR A 8 41.64 29.66 -26.59
C THR A 8 40.64 30.33 -27.53
N VAL A 9 39.68 29.58 -28.08
CA VAL A 9 38.56 30.14 -28.86
C VAL A 9 37.42 30.46 -27.89
N ASP A 10 37.00 31.73 -27.85
CA ASP A 10 35.85 32.19 -27.07
C ASP A 10 34.71 32.57 -28.06
N GLY A 11 33.67 31.75 -28.12
CA GLY A 11 32.50 31.92 -29.00
C GLY A 11 31.95 30.59 -29.55
N THR A 12 30.65 30.56 -29.89
CA THR A 12 29.97 29.41 -30.51
C THR A 12 30.28 29.31 -32.01
N PRO A 13 30.91 28.22 -32.50
CA PRO A 13 31.11 28.03 -33.93
C PRO A 13 29.84 27.46 -34.58
N GLU A 14 29.34 28.09 -35.64
CA GLU A 14 28.38 27.47 -36.56
C GLU A 14 29.14 26.72 -37.67
N GLY A 15 29.16 25.38 -37.62
CA GLY A 15 29.72 24.51 -38.66
C GLY A 15 30.17 23.13 -38.16
N THR A 16 30.26 22.15 -39.07
CA THR A 16 30.73 20.78 -38.78
C THR A 16 32.25 20.74 -38.66
N VAL A 17 32.79 20.24 -37.54
CA VAL A 17 34.24 20.05 -37.33
C VAL A 17 34.64 18.66 -37.79
N ASP A 18 35.63 18.56 -38.67
CA ASP A 18 36.20 17.30 -39.16
C ASP A 18 37.67 17.20 -38.68
N GLY A 19 37.93 16.32 -37.70
CA GLY A 19 39.23 16.11 -37.05
C GLY A 19 39.16 15.93 -35.53
N THR A 20 40.13 15.24 -34.93
CA THR A 20 40.24 15.00 -33.47
C THR A 20 40.87 16.20 -32.75
N PRO A 21 40.16 16.92 -31.86
CA PRO A 21 40.74 18.02 -31.10
C PRO A 21 41.47 17.48 -29.85
N GLU A 22 42.70 17.95 -29.60
CA GLU A 22 43.34 17.83 -28.29
C GLU A 22 43.14 19.15 -27.53
N GLY A 23 42.22 19.17 -26.56
CA GLY A 23 41.92 20.33 -25.70
C GLY A 23 40.50 20.31 -25.10
N THR A 24 40.28 20.98 -23.96
CA THR A 24 39.00 21.06 -23.25
C THR A 24 38.04 22.06 -23.90
N VAL A 25 36.82 21.63 -24.22
CA VAL A 25 35.70 22.47 -24.69
C VAL A 25 34.73 22.67 -23.52
N ASP A 26 34.41 23.92 -23.19
CA ASP A 26 33.45 24.29 -22.14
C ASP A 26 32.21 24.94 -22.81
N GLY A 27 31.11 24.19 -22.91
CA GLY A 27 29.86 24.60 -23.57
C GLY A 27 28.97 23.42 -24.00
N THR A 28 27.65 23.62 -24.03
CA THR A 28 26.65 22.59 -24.36
C THR A 28 26.53 22.36 -25.86
N ALA A 29 26.73 21.12 -26.32
CA ALA A 29 26.46 20.70 -27.69
C ALA A 29 25.11 19.98 -27.80
N ASP A 30 24.21 20.51 -28.62
CA ASP A 30 22.97 19.83 -29.06
C ASP A 30 23.27 19.03 -30.34
N GLY A 31 23.37 17.70 -30.23
CA GLY A 31 23.49 16.80 -31.39
C GLY A 31 23.98 15.38 -31.04
N THR A 32 23.45 14.37 -31.73
CA THR A 32 23.77 12.94 -31.56
C THR A 32 25.02 12.53 -32.31
N ALA A 33 25.94 11.80 -31.66
CA ALA A 33 27.08 11.14 -32.30
C ALA A 33 26.93 9.60 -32.22
N GLU A 34 26.90 8.95 -33.39
CA GLU A 34 26.99 7.49 -33.55
C GLU A 34 28.42 7.11 -33.96
N GLY A 35 29.01 6.10 -33.31
CA GLY A 35 30.27 5.49 -33.72
C GLY A 35 30.90 4.58 -32.67
N THR A 36 31.22 3.35 -33.06
CA THR A 36 31.81 2.27 -32.26
C THR A 36 33.34 2.24 -32.38
N VAL A 37 34.06 1.92 -31.30
CA VAL A 37 35.43 1.36 -31.42
C VAL A 37 35.83 0.48 -30.22
N ASP A 38 36.76 -0.41 -30.54
CA ASP A 38 37.00 -1.77 -30.04
C ASP A 38 38.10 -1.87 -28.97
N GLU A 39 38.16 -3.02 -28.29
CA GLU A 39 39.14 -3.39 -27.25
C GLU A 39 40.60 -3.45 -27.78
N ALA A 40 41.58 -3.07 -26.95
CA ALA A 40 42.60 -3.99 -26.40
C ALA A 40 43.94 -3.32 -25.99
N THR A 41 44.45 -3.81 -24.85
CA THR A 41 45.87 -3.95 -24.44
C THR A 41 46.73 -2.71 -24.13
N HIS A 42 47.06 -2.51 -22.84
CA HIS A 42 48.37 -2.91 -22.30
C HIS A 42 48.43 -2.86 -20.76
N ARG A 43 48.97 -3.92 -20.16
CA ARG A 43 49.39 -4.02 -18.76
C ARG A 43 50.89 -3.67 -18.70
N THR A 44 51.31 -2.85 -17.74
CA THR A 44 52.37 -3.14 -16.75
C THR A 44 52.52 -1.99 -15.74
N ALA A 45 52.89 -2.37 -14.52
CA ALA A 45 52.95 -1.60 -13.29
C ALA A 45 54.15 -0.64 -13.19
N ASP A 46 53.98 0.47 -12.45
CA ASP A 46 54.82 0.89 -11.30
C ASP A 46 54.31 2.27 -10.83
N GLU A 47 53.72 2.32 -9.64
CA GLU A 47 54.34 2.75 -8.39
C GLU A 47 54.21 4.25 -8.12
N ALA A 48 53.32 4.55 -7.17
CA ALA A 48 53.50 5.55 -6.13
C ALA A 48 53.88 6.97 -6.58
N THR A 49 52.88 7.77 -6.94
CA THR A 49 52.73 9.15 -6.43
C THR A 49 51.39 9.75 -6.89
N HIS A 50 50.79 10.58 -6.04
CA HIS A 50 49.59 11.39 -6.31
C HIS A 50 48.22 10.68 -6.28
N ARG A 51 47.88 10.14 -5.11
CA ARG A 51 46.51 10.27 -4.57
C ARG A 51 46.29 11.73 -4.17
N THR A 52 45.46 12.45 -4.92
CA THR A 52 44.49 13.47 -4.43
C THR A 52 43.94 14.23 -5.63
N ALA A 53 42.74 13.85 -6.09
CA ALA A 53 41.71 14.70 -6.69
C ALA A 53 40.77 13.87 -7.59
N ASP A 54 40.02 12.92 -7.01
CA ASP A 54 38.78 12.44 -7.66
C ASP A 54 37.84 11.68 -6.70
N GLU A 55 37.54 12.30 -5.55
CA GLU A 55 36.47 11.85 -4.63
C GLU A 55 35.59 13.05 -4.22
N ALA A 56 35.14 13.86 -5.19
CA ALA A 56 34.32 15.05 -4.93
C ALA A 56 32.97 15.06 -5.66
N ALA A 57 32.45 13.92 -6.10
CA ALA A 57 31.16 13.86 -6.82
C ALA A 57 30.11 12.86 -6.29
N TYR A 58 30.42 11.99 -5.33
CA TYR A 58 29.40 11.16 -4.68
C TYR A 58 29.87 10.67 -3.30
N GLY A 59 29.72 11.50 -2.27
CA GLY A 59 30.20 11.17 -0.94
C GLY A 59 29.61 12.07 0.12
N ILE A 60 28.34 11.85 0.47
CA ILE A 60 27.83 12.31 1.76
C ILE A 60 28.45 11.41 2.83
N ALA A 61 29.69 11.71 3.21
CA ALA A 61 30.28 11.20 4.44
C ALA A 61 29.54 11.85 5.61
N HIS A 62 28.42 11.25 6.00
CA HIS A 62 27.82 11.51 7.30
C HIS A 62 28.88 11.14 8.35
N ARG A 63 29.44 12.14 9.03
CA ARG A 63 30.02 11.90 10.36
C ARG A 63 28.89 11.30 11.19
N ALA A 64 29.01 10.03 11.52
CA ALA A 64 28.16 9.36 12.47
C ALA A 64 28.34 10.07 13.82
N GLU A 65 27.47 11.05 14.10
CA GLU A 65 26.99 11.21 15.47
C GLU A 65 26.53 9.82 15.91
N GLU A 66 27.05 9.34 17.05
CA GLU A 66 26.70 8.05 17.62
C GLU A 66 25.17 7.94 17.66
N ALA A 67 24.60 7.24 16.67
CA ALA A 67 23.19 6.96 16.63
C ALA A 67 22.86 6.20 17.90
N ALA A 68 21.85 6.67 18.64
CA ALA A 68 21.31 5.90 19.74
C ALA A 68 21.10 4.44 19.27
N PRO A 69 21.46 3.43 20.10
CA PRO A 69 21.34 2.05 19.70
C PRO A 69 19.91 1.80 19.18
N PRO A 70 19.74 1.07 18.06
CA PRO A 70 18.42 0.84 17.51
C PRO A 70 17.53 0.24 18.60
N VAL A 71 16.48 0.98 18.96
CA VAL A 71 15.46 0.46 19.87
C VAL A 71 14.82 -0.71 19.13
N ASP A 72 14.91 -1.89 19.73
CA ASP A 72 14.30 -3.10 19.19
C ASP A 72 12.82 -2.81 18.90
N PRO A 73 12.33 -3.00 17.66
CA PRO A 73 10.96 -2.64 17.33
C PRO A 73 9.99 -3.45 18.17
N ALA A 74 8.88 -2.82 18.56
CA ALA A 74 7.79 -3.52 19.21
C ALA A 74 7.33 -4.72 18.34
N PRO A 75 6.89 -5.83 18.98
CA PRO A 75 6.27 -6.93 18.26
C PRO A 75 5.12 -6.45 17.35
N PRO A 76 4.99 -7.00 16.13
CA PRO A 76 3.81 -6.75 15.32
C PRO A 76 2.58 -7.34 16.01
N TRP A 77 1.49 -6.58 16.02
CA TRP A 77 0.23 -7.03 16.59
C TRP A 77 -0.55 -7.95 15.64
N ALA A 78 -0.49 -7.69 14.34
CA ALA A 78 -1.23 -8.44 13.32
C ALA A 78 -0.41 -8.85 12.10
N LEU A 79 -0.86 -9.93 11.47
CA LEU A 79 -0.41 -10.39 10.16
C LEU A 79 -1.56 -10.28 9.14
N LEU A 80 -1.32 -9.63 8.01
CA LEU A 80 -2.17 -9.79 6.83
C LEU A 80 -1.60 -10.93 5.97
N ALA A 81 -2.33 -12.04 5.90
CA ALA A 81 -1.98 -13.19 5.08
C ALA A 81 -2.75 -13.13 3.76
N GLU A 82 -2.10 -12.62 2.71
CA GLU A 82 -2.68 -12.59 1.37
C GLU A 82 -2.52 -13.97 0.73
N LEU A 83 -3.54 -14.81 0.83
CA LEU A 83 -3.42 -16.23 0.49
C LEU A 83 -3.44 -16.49 -1.02
N SER A 84 -4.02 -15.58 -1.79
CA SER A 84 -4.14 -15.64 -3.26
C SER A 84 -4.46 -14.24 -3.77
N HIS A 85 -4.07 -13.91 -5.00
CA HIS A 85 -4.56 -12.69 -5.68
C HIS A 85 -5.77 -12.93 -6.59
N GLY A 86 -6.15 -14.19 -6.80
CA GLY A 86 -7.39 -14.53 -7.51
C GLY A 86 -8.60 -13.97 -6.77
N CYS A 87 -9.56 -13.39 -7.49
CA CYS A 87 -10.77 -12.84 -6.88
C CYS A 87 -11.96 -12.96 -7.86
N PRO A 88 -13.16 -13.36 -7.41
CA PRO A 88 -14.37 -13.36 -8.24
C PRO A 88 -14.93 -11.95 -8.47
N LEU A 89 -14.42 -10.94 -7.74
CA LEU A 89 -14.76 -9.54 -7.91
C LEU A 89 -13.65 -8.79 -8.66
N ARG A 90 -13.99 -7.58 -9.13
CA ARG A 90 -13.08 -6.67 -9.83
C ARG A 90 -13.27 -5.26 -9.29
N CYS A 91 -13.35 -5.10 -7.97
CA CYS A 91 -13.72 -3.84 -7.33
C CYS A 91 -12.91 -2.65 -7.87
N ALA A 92 -13.58 -1.55 -8.21
CA ALA A 92 -12.94 -0.37 -8.78
C ALA A 92 -11.87 0.25 -7.87
N TYR A 93 -11.98 0.02 -6.56
CA TYR A 93 -11.05 0.51 -5.53
C TYR A 93 -10.03 -0.54 -5.06
N CYS A 94 -9.94 -1.71 -5.72
CA CYS A 94 -9.16 -2.84 -5.20
C CYS A 94 -7.72 -2.45 -4.82
N SER A 95 -7.35 -2.86 -3.61
CA SER A 95 -6.05 -2.62 -2.97
C SER A 95 -4.93 -3.47 -3.55
N ASN A 96 -5.25 -4.62 -4.13
CA ASN A 96 -4.25 -5.52 -4.69
C ASN A 96 -3.45 -4.82 -5.79
N PRO A 97 -2.18 -5.19 -5.98
CA PRO A 97 -1.37 -4.64 -7.06
C PRO A 97 -2.05 -4.86 -8.41
N VAL A 98 -1.69 -4.03 -9.38
CA VAL A 98 -2.17 -4.22 -10.75
C VAL A 98 -1.58 -5.50 -11.34
N GLU A 99 -0.30 -5.75 -11.06
CA GLU A 99 0.40 -6.97 -11.43
C GLU A 99 0.18 -8.02 -10.34
N LEU A 100 -0.56 -9.07 -10.67
CA LEU A 100 -0.95 -10.10 -9.72
C LEU A 100 0.03 -11.28 -9.74
N ILE A 101 0.28 -11.84 -8.56
CA ILE A 101 0.99 -13.10 -8.41
C ILE A 101 0.10 -14.23 -8.97
N GLY A 102 0.71 -15.07 -9.80
CA GLY A 102 0.05 -16.20 -10.43
C GLY A 102 -0.25 -17.32 -9.43
N ARG A 103 -1.29 -18.12 -9.72
CA ARG A 103 -1.68 -19.24 -8.85
C ARG A 103 -0.59 -20.30 -8.67
N SER A 104 0.32 -20.44 -9.63
CA SER A 104 1.45 -21.37 -9.55
C SER A 104 2.50 -20.98 -8.51
N ASP A 105 2.53 -19.70 -8.13
CA ASP A 105 3.55 -19.15 -7.25
C ASP A 105 3.05 -19.01 -5.80
N GLU A 106 1.76 -19.30 -5.58
CA GLU A 106 1.11 -19.25 -4.27
C GLU A 106 1.75 -20.25 -3.29
N LEU A 107 1.97 -19.78 -2.06
CA LEU A 107 2.42 -20.60 -0.94
C LEU A 107 1.41 -21.72 -0.63
N THR A 108 1.90 -22.90 -0.28
CA THR A 108 1.08 -24.04 0.15
C THR A 108 0.62 -23.87 1.61
N ALA A 109 -0.30 -24.73 2.07
CA ALA A 109 -0.72 -24.73 3.47
C ALA A 109 0.44 -25.01 4.44
N GLU A 110 1.41 -25.83 4.04
CA GLU A 110 2.60 -26.12 4.85
C GLU A 110 3.47 -24.87 5.04
N HIS A 111 3.69 -24.09 3.99
CA HIS A 111 4.40 -22.81 4.11
C HIS A 111 3.65 -21.85 5.04
N TRP A 112 2.32 -21.73 4.90
CA TRP A 112 1.51 -20.90 5.80
C TRP A 112 1.57 -21.38 7.25
N SER A 113 1.63 -22.70 7.48
CA SER A 113 1.80 -23.25 8.82
C SER A 113 3.10 -22.81 9.49
N ASP A 114 4.20 -22.79 8.74
CA ASP A 114 5.47 -22.31 9.27
C ASP A 114 5.44 -20.79 9.53
N ILE A 115 4.85 -20.02 8.61
CA ILE A 115 4.64 -18.57 8.75
C ILE A 115 3.85 -18.24 10.02
N PHE A 116 2.75 -18.94 10.32
CA PHE A 116 1.97 -18.67 11.52
C PHE A 116 2.70 -19.01 12.82
N ARG A 117 3.49 -20.08 12.83
CA ARG A 117 4.36 -20.40 13.96
C ARG A 117 5.37 -19.28 14.20
N GLN A 118 6.09 -18.85 13.15
CA GLN A 118 7.04 -17.75 13.25
C GLN A 118 6.37 -16.42 13.65
N ALA A 119 5.16 -16.16 13.15
CA ALA A 119 4.39 -14.97 13.51
C ALA A 119 3.99 -14.98 14.99
N ALA A 120 3.57 -16.12 15.52
CA ALA A 120 3.27 -16.29 16.95
C ALA A 120 4.52 -16.09 17.81
N ASP A 121 5.66 -16.69 17.42
CA ASP A 121 6.96 -16.50 18.09
C ASP A 121 7.39 -15.02 18.10
N LEU A 122 7.06 -14.27 17.04
CA LEU A 122 7.31 -12.84 16.91
C LEU A 122 6.34 -11.96 17.73
N GLY A 123 5.23 -12.52 18.23
CA GLY A 123 4.24 -11.82 19.06
C GLY A 123 2.94 -11.41 18.34
N VAL A 124 2.71 -11.89 17.11
CA VAL A 124 1.44 -11.66 16.40
C VAL A 124 0.27 -12.29 17.15
N VAL A 125 -0.78 -11.51 17.37
CA VAL A 125 -1.97 -11.93 18.11
C VAL A 125 -3.11 -12.32 17.16
N GLN A 126 -3.18 -11.70 15.98
CA GLN A 126 -4.26 -11.91 15.01
C GLN A 126 -3.75 -11.99 13.57
N THR A 127 -4.36 -12.88 12.79
CA THR A 127 -4.17 -12.95 11.34
C THR A 127 -5.45 -12.63 10.59
N HIS A 128 -5.30 -11.82 9.54
CA HIS A 128 -6.32 -11.53 8.54
C HIS A 128 -6.05 -12.40 7.32
N LEU A 129 -6.86 -13.45 7.13
CA LEU A 129 -6.79 -14.32 5.95
C LEU A 129 -7.50 -13.61 4.80
N SER A 130 -6.74 -13.12 3.83
CA SER A 130 -7.20 -12.18 2.79
C SER A 130 -6.45 -12.37 1.46
N GLY A 131 -6.17 -11.28 0.74
CA GLY A 131 -5.58 -11.22 -0.59
C GLY A 131 -6.61 -10.71 -1.59
N GLY A 132 -6.89 -11.51 -2.63
CA GLY A 132 -8.04 -11.34 -3.50
C GLY A 132 -9.28 -11.99 -2.91
N GLU A 133 -9.30 -13.33 -2.87
CA GLU A 133 -10.38 -14.10 -2.27
C GLU A 133 -9.87 -15.43 -1.68
N PRO A 134 -9.74 -15.53 -0.35
CA PRO A 134 -9.35 -16.76 0.34
C PRO A 134 -10.23 -17.97 -0.01
N LEU A 135 -11.54 -17.76 -0.26
CA LEU A 135 -12.47 -18.85 -0.56
C LEU A 135 -12.20 -19.55 -1.89
N LEU A 136 -11.30 -19.05 -2.74
CA LEU A 136 -10.86 -19.77 -3.94
C LEU A 136 -9.92 -20.94 -3.62
N ARG A 137 -9.26 -20.91 -2.46
CA ARG A 137 -8.31 -21.96 -2.06
C ARG A 137 -9.01 -23.21 -1.57
N ARG A 138 -8.59 -24.39 -2.03
CA ARG A 138 -9.18 -25.67 -1.57
C ARG A 138 -8.66 -26.10 -0.20
N ASP A 139 -7.43 -25.71 0.12
CA ASP A 139 -6.70 -26.01 1.34
C ASP A 139 -6.94 -24.98 2.46
N LEU A 140 -7.86 -24.01 2.28
CA LEU A 140 -8.14 -22.98 3.27
C LEU A 140 -8.42 -23.53 4.69
N PRO A 141 -9.17 -24.64 4.89
CA PRO A 141 -9.34 -25.21 6.23
C PRO A 141 -8.01 -25.63 6.88
N ALA A 142 -7.03 -26.12 6.12
CA ALA A 142 -5.72 -26.46 6.66
C ALA A 142 -4.94 -25.21 7.08
N VAL A 143 -5.03 -24.14 6.28
CA VAL A 143 -4.43 -22.82 6.60
C VAL A 143 -5.03 -22.24 7.89
N VAL A 144 -6.36 -22.31 8.05
CA VAL A 144 -7.05 -21.85 9.28
C VAL A 144 -6.61 -22.68 10.48
N ALA A 145 -6.55 -24.01 10.35
CA ALA A 145 -6.10 -24.91 11.41
C ALA A 145 -4.66 -24.64 11.84
N ALA A 146 -3.79 -24.30 10.89
CA ALA A 146 -2.40 -23.97 11.20
C ALA A 146 -2.28 -22.66 12.00
N ALA A 147 -3.05 -21.63 11.66
CA ALA A 147 -3.08 -20.38 12.43
C ALA A 147 -3.65 -20.59 13.85
N ASP A 148 -4.74 -21.35 13.98
CA ASP A 148 -5.34 -21.66 15.28
C ASP A 148 -4.40 -22.50 16.16
N ALA A 149 -3.69 -23.48 15.57
CA ALA A 149 -2.68 -24.28 16.27
C ALA A 149 -1.49 -23.45 16.76
N ALA A 150 -1.14 -22.38 16.05
CA ALA A 150 -0.14 -21.40 16.48
C ALA A 150 -0.69 -20.38 17.51
N ALA A 151 -1.94 -20.55 17.97
CA ALA A 151 -2.65 -19.63 18.87
C ALA A 151 -2.81 -18.19 18.32
N VAL A 152 -2.81 -18.04 17.00
CA VAL A 152 -3.08 -16.75 16.33
C VAL A 152 -4.57 -16.64 16.03
N HIS A 153 -5.22 -15.59 16.51
CA HIS A 153 -6.65 -15.37 16.28
C HIS A 153 -6.96 -15.23 14.78
N THR A 154 -7.92 -16.01 14.27
CA THR A 154 -8.20 -16.06 12.83
C THR A 154 -9.41 -15.22 12.45
N GLN A 155 -9.21 -14.29 11.52
CA GLN A 155 -10.29 -13.57 10.85
C GLN A 155 -10.24 -13.83 9.35
N LEU A 156 -11.37 -14.25 8.78
CA LEU A 156 -11.53 -14.38 7.33
C LEU A 156 -12.03 -13.06 6.73
N VAL A 157 -11.24 -12.44 5.86
CA VAL A 157 -11.63 -11.25 5.08
C VAL A 157 -12.03 -11.71 3.67
N THR A 158 -13.31 -11.56 3.31
CA THR A 158 -13.86 -12.21 2.11
C THR A 158 -14.92 -11.38 1.38
N SER A 159 -15.14 -11.68 0.09
CA SER A 159 -16.31 -11.24 -0.66
C SER A 159 -17.58 -12.01 -0.31
N GLY A 160 -17.46 -13.15 0.39
CA GLY A 160 -18.55 -14.09 0.67
C GLY A 160 -18.97 -14.94 -0.52
N VAL A 161 -18.47 -14.66 -1.73
CA VAL A 161 -18.77 -15.44 -2.93
C VAL A 161 -18.15 -16.84 -2.80
N GLY A 162 -18.99 -17.87 -2.88
CA GLY A 162 -18.57 -19.26 -2.73
C GLY A 162 -18.63 -19.81 -1.31
N LEU A 163 -19.04 -19.00 -0.32
CA LEU A 163 -19.33 -19.49 1.03
C LEU A 163 -20.68 -20.22 1.05
N ASN A 164 -20.73 -21.38 1.71
CA ASN A 164 -21.93 -22.20 1.93
C ASN A 164 -21.84 -22.90 3.31
N GLU A 165 -22.91 -23.56 3.78
CA GLU A 165 -22.94 -24.17 5.12
C GLU A 165 -21.77 -25.13 5.34
N ARG A 166 -21.55 -26.05 4.38
CA ARG A 166 -20.50 -27.07 4.48
C ARG A 166 -19.12 -26.44 4.61
N ARG A 167 -18.86 -25.42 3.79
CA ARG A 167 -17.58 -24.72 3.78
C ARG A 167 -17.37 -23.92 5.06
N LEU A 168 -18.38 -23.19 5.52
CA LEU A 168 -18.31 -22.45 6.78
C LEU A 168 -18.08 -23.39 7.97
N ALA A 169 -18.83 -24.49 8.06
CA ALA A 169 -18.67 -25.49 9.12
C ALA A 169 -17.25 -26.07 9.17
N ALA A 170 -16.67 -26.38 8.00
CA ALA A 170 -15.28 -26.85 7.93
C ALA A 170 -14.27 -25.80 8.42
N LEU A 171 -14.49 -24.52 8.10
CA LEU A 171 -13.62 -23.43 8.56
C LEU A 171 -13.76 -23.17 10.07
N THR A 172 -15.00 -23.18 10.59
CA THR A 172 -15.25 -23.03 12.03
C THR A 172 -14.63 -24.18 12.83
N ALA A 173 -14.79 -25.42 12.36
CA ALA A 173 -14.16 -26.59 12.98
C ALA A 173 -12.64 -26.54 12.91
N ALA A 174 -12.08 -25.95 11.86
CA ALA A 174 -10.64 -25.73 11.70
C ALA A 174 -10.10 -24.59 12.57
N GLY A 175 -10.94 -23.77 13.20
CA GLY A 175 -10.45 -22.70 14.08
C GLY A 175 -10.81 -21.29 13.65
N LEU A 176 -11.70 -21.08 12.66
CA LEU A 176 -12.14 -19.75 12.27
C LEU A 176 -12.86 -19.06 13.43
N ARG A 177 -12.49 -17.81 13.75
CA ARG A 177 -13.05 -17.07 14.91
C ARG A 177 -13.91 -15.87 14.55
N SER A 178 -13.70 -15.23 13.41
CA SER A 178 -14.57 -14.15 12.93
C SER A 178 -14.52 -14.01 11.40
N VAL A 179 -15.53 -13.34 10.85
CA VAL A 179 -15.58 -13.03 9.41
C VAL A 179 -15.76 -11.53 9.22
N GLN A 180 -14.94 -10.95 8.36
CA GLN A 180 -15.12 -9.60 7.84
C GLN A 180 -15.58 -9.70 6.38
N LEU A 181 -16.82 -9.31 6.13
CA LEU A 181 -17.44 -9.35 4.81
C LEU A 181 -17.31 -7.99 4.13
N SER A 182 -16.74 -7.98 2.92
CA SER A 182 -16.66 -6.76 2.12
C SER A 182 -18.03 -6.38 1.55
N VAL A 183 -18.41 -5.12 1.70
CA VAL A 183 -19.65 -4.55 1.15
C VAL A 183 -19.33 -3.25 0.41
N GLN A 184 -19.85 -3.11 -0.81
CA GLN A 184 -19.56 -1.96 -1.67
C GLN A 184 -20.64 -0.88 -1.54
N HIS A 185 -21.90 -1.28 -1.40
CA HIS A 185 -23.05 -0.38 -1.31
C HIS A 185 -24.27 -1.15 -0.74
N ALA A 186 -25.26 -0.43 -0.19
CA ALA A 186 -26.52 -1.02 0.30
C ALA A 186 -27.52 -1.34 -0.82
N ASP A 187 -27.61 -0.49 -1.84
CA ASP A 187 -28.29 -0.81 -3.10
C ASP A 187 -27.56 -1.92 -3.89
N PRO A 188 -28.24 -2.99 -4.33
CA PRO A 188 -27.64 -4.09 -5.07
C PRO A 188 -26.98 -3.69 -6.39
N ALA A 189 -27.63 -2.85 -7.20
CA ALA A 189 -27.11 -2.50 -8.52
C ALA A 189 -25.84 -1.64 -8.41
N ALA A 190 -25.82 -0.67 -7.50
CA ALA A 190 -24.64 0.14 -7.20
C ALA A 190 -23.51 -0.73 -6.62
N SER A 191 -23.83 -1.68 -5.74
CA SER A 191 -22.87 -2.61 -5.15
C SER A 191 -22.19 -3.46 -6.23
N GLU A 192 -22.99 -4.02 -7.15
CA GLU A 192 -22.50 -4.84 -8.26
C GLU A 192 -21.69 -4.05 -9.29
N HIS A 193 -22.09 -2.79 -9.57
CA HIS A 193 -21.31 -1.87 -10.40
C HIS A 193 -19.93 -1.64 -9.76
N ILE A 194 -19.87 -1.17 -8.51
CA ILE A 194 -18.60 -0.91 -7.82
C ILE A 194 -17.73 -2.18 -7.73
N ALA A 195 -18.34 -3.34 -7.49
CA ALA A 195 -17.64 -4.62 -7.42
C ALA A 195 -17.18 -5.16 -8.78
N GLY A 196 -17.69 -4.61 -9.90
CA GLY A 196 -17.45 -5.13 -11.25
C GLY A 196 -17.96 -6.56 -11.44
N ALA A 197 -18.90 -7.02 -10.61
CA ALA A 197 -19.40 -8.39 -10.59
C ALA A 197 -20.73 -8.52 -9.82
N ARG A 198 -21.59 -9.43 -10.28
CA ARG A 198 -22.85 -9.77 -9.60
C ARG A 198 -22.58 -10.58 -8.34
N SER A 199 -22.73 -9.96 -7.17
CA SER A 199 -22.28 -10.57 -5.91
C SER A 199 -23.12 -10.21 -4.68
N PHE A 200 -24.08 -9.29 -4.79
CA PHE A 200 -24.85 -8.81 -3.64
C PHE A 200 -25.60 -9.95 -2.92
N ALA A 201 -26.35 -10.76 -3.66
CA ALA A 201 -27.10 -11.88 -3.09
C ALA A 201 -26.19 -12.94 -2.46
N ALA A 202 -24.94 -13.10 -2.94
CA ALA A 202 -23.99 -14.02 -2.34
C ALA A 202 -23.44 -13.47 -1.00
N LYS A 203 -23.19 -12.16 -0.93
CA LYS A 203 -22.78 -11.46 0.30
C LYS A 203 -23.86 -11.57 1.37
N GLU A 204 -25.12 -11.30 1.02
CA GLU A 204 -26.25 -11.42 1.95
C GLU A 204 -26.38 -12.85 2.52
N ARG A 205 -26.33 -13.87 1.65
CA ARG A 205 -26.33 -15.27 2.11
C ARG A 205 -25.15 -15.57 3.02
N ALA A 206 -23.95 -15.10 2.68
CA ALA A 206 -22.76 -15.29 3.52
C ALA A 206 -22.92 -14.65 4.90
N ALA A 207 -23.47 -13.43 4.98
CA ALA A 207 -23.73 -12.76 6.24
C ALA A 207 -24.71 -13.56 7.13
N HIS A 208 -25.81 -14.05 6.56
CA HIS A 208 -26.77 -14.88 7.28
C HIS A 208 -26.18 -16.22 7.73
N LEU A 209 -25.34 -16.86 6.91
CA LEU A 209 -24.64 -18.09 7.30
C LEU A 209 -23.70 -17.87 8.49
N VAL A 210 -22.90 -16.80 8.45
CA VAL A 210 -21.94 -16.45 9.50
C VAL A 210 -22.64 -16.18 10.82
N THR A 211 -23.69 -15.35 10.79
CA THR A 211 -24.45 -15.00 11.99
C THR A 211 -25.26 -16.18 12.55
N ALA A 212 -25.87 -16.99 11.69
CA ALA A 212 -26.56 -18.23 12.12
C ALA A 212 -25.60 -19.26 12.75
N ALA A 213 -24.33 -19.27 12.34
CA ALA A 213 -23.30 -20.10 12.95
C ALA A 213 -22.76 -19.53 14.28
N GLY A 214 -23.24 -18.36 14.73
CA GLY A 214 -22.81 -17.71 15.97
C GLY A 214 -21.43 -17.05 15.89
N LEU A 215 -20.88 -16.86 14.68
CA LEU A 215 -19.61 -16.17 14.50
C LEU A 215 -19.80 -14.65 14.49
N PRO A 216 -18.87 -13.87 15.08
CA PRO A 216 -18.83 -12.43 14.90
C PRO A 216 -18.70 -12.06 13.43
N LEU A 217 -19.62 -11.21 12.96
CA LEU A 217 -19.64 -10.64 11.62
C LEU A 217 -19.24 -9.16 11.69
N GLY A 218 -18.13 -8.83 11.02
CA GLY A 218 -17.79 -7.46 10.67
C GLY A 218 -18.15 -7.16 9.22
N LEU A 219 -18.59 -5.94 8.92
CA LEU A 219 -18.61 -5.44 7.55
C LEU A 219 -17.42 -4.52 7.32
N ASN A 220 -16.77 -4.64 6.18
CA ASN A 220 -15.80 -3.66 5.71
C ASN A 220 -16.35 -2.96 4.46
N VAL A 221 -16.40 -1.63 4.52
CA VAL A 221 -16.91 -0.78 3.45
C VAL A 221 -15.87 0.27 3.13
N VAL A 222 -15.30 0.17 1.93
CA VAL A 222 -14.39 1.19 1.41
C VAL A 222 -15.25 2.34 0.88
N LEU A 223 -15.14 3.49 1.55
CA LEU A 223 -15.88 4.71 1.25
C LEU A 223 -15.18 5.54 0.17
N HIS A 224 -15.97 5.93 -0.82
CA HIS A 224 -15.60 6.75 -1.96
C HIS A 224 -16.82 7.55 -2.44
N ARG A 225 -16.62 8.42 -3.43
CA ARG A 225 -17.65 9.32 -3.98
C ARG A 225 -19.01 8.66 -4.21
N ALA A 226 -19.02 7.43 -4.73
CA ALA A 226 -20.25 6.77 -5.18
C ALA A 226 -21.05 6.05 -4.07
N ASN A 227 -20.50 5.87 -2.86
CA ASN A 227 -21.21 5.21 -1.76
C ASN A 227 -21.24 6.03 -0.46
N LEU A 228 -20.47 7.13 -0.39
CA LEU A 228 -20.35 7.94 0.82
C LEU A 228 -21.69 8.56 1.26
N ASP A 229 -22.56 8.90 0.30
CA ASP A 229 -23.91 9.43 0.60
C ASP A 229 -24.92 8.35 1.01
N ALA A 230 -24.61 7.07 0.79
CA ALA A 230 -25.44 5.94 1.20
C ALA A 230 -25.09 5.42 2.61
N LEU A 231 -24.36 6.20 3.39
CA LEU A 231 -23.86 5.81 4.72
C LEU A 231 -24.98 5.29 5.64
N ASP A 232 -26.11 5.98 5.69
CA ASP A 232 -27.24 5.60 6.55
C ASP A 232 -27.78 4.21 6.16
N ALA A 233 -27.98 3.99 4.86
CA ALA A 233 -28.43 2.70 4.32
C ALA A 233 -27.39 1.58 4.52
N ILE A 234 -26.09 1.90 4.51
CA ILE A 234 -25.01 0.94 4.81
C ILE A 234 -25.06 0.51 6.28
N VAL A 235 -25.30 1.44 7.20
CA VAL A 235 -25.47 1.13 8.63
C VAL A 235 -26.69 0.26 8.86
N GLU A 236 -27.83 0.62 8.24
CA GLU A 236 -29.06 -0.17 8.30
C GLU A 236 -28.89 -1.57 7.72
N LEU A 237 -28.16 -1.72 6.62
CA LEU A 237 -27.82 -3.02 6.04
C LEU A 237 -27.02 -3.85 7.04
N GLY A 238 -25.99 -3.27 7.68
CA GLY A 238 -25.19 -3.98 8.67
C GLY A 238 -26.01 -4.45 9.87
N LEU A 239 -26.95 -3.64 10.34
CA LEU A 239 -27.92 -4.05 11.37
C LEU A 239 -28.81 -5.20 10.89
N ALA A 240 -29.35 -5.11 9.68
CA ALA A 240 -30.21 -6.14 9.10
C ALA A 240 -29.49 -7.47 8.90
N TRP A 241 -28.20 -7.43 8.56
CA TRP A 241 -27.34 -8.60 8.38
C TRP A 241 -26.77 -9.14 9.69
N GLY A 242 -27.04 -8.50 10.82
CA GLY A 242 -26.59 -8.94 12.14
C GLY A 242 -25.10 -8.71 12.39
N ALA A 243 -24.49 -7.71 11.75
CA ALA A 243 -23.11 -7.34 11.98
C ALA A 243 -22.92 -6.75 13.39
N SER A 244 -21.85 -7.15 14.07
CA SER A 244 -21.45 -6.57 15.35
C SER A 244 -20.50 -5.38 15.19
N ARG A 245 -19.90 -5.23 14.00
CA ARG A 245 -18.94 -4.17 13.67
C ARG A 245 -19.07 -3.74 12.22
N ILE A 246 -18.98 -2.44 11.96
CA ILE A 246 -18.85 -1.89 10.61
C ILE A 246 -17.60 -1.02 10.57
N GLU A 247 -16.67 -1.41 9.71
CA GLU A 247 -15.48 -0.63 9.38
C GLU A 247 -15.72 0.14 8.10
N LEU A 248 -15.82 1.46 8.26
CA LEU A 248 -15.90 2.42 7.18
C LEU A 248 -14.47 2.88 6.91
N ALA A 249 -13.82 2.32 5.89
CA ALA A 249 -12.45 2.68 5.53
C ALA A 249 -12.48 3.75 4.43
N ASN A 250 -11.73 4.84 4.55
CA ASN A 250 -11.54 5.72 3.40
C ASN A 250 -10.76 5.00 2.29
N THR A 251 -11.09 5.30 1.04
CA THR A 251 -10.28 4.83 -0.08
C THR A 251 -8.87 5.39 0.04
N GLN A 252 -7.89 4.49 0.08
CA GLN A 252 -6.49 4.83 -0.12
C GLN A 252 -6.15 4.60 -1.60
N PHE A 253 -5.44 5.55 -2.22
CA PHE A 253 -5.24 5.57 -3.67
C PHE A 253 -3.94 4.88 -4.08
N TYR A 254 -3.97 3.55 -4.10
CA TYR A 254 -2.97 2.68 -4.71
C TYR A 254 -3.67 1.60 -5.55
N GLY A 255 -2.90 0.80 -6.29
CA GLY A 255 -3.45 -0.27 -7.14
C GLY A 255 -4.54 0.24 -8.09
N TRP A 256 -5.73 -0.39 -8.04
CA TRP A 256 -6.86 -0.01 -8.88
C TRP A 256 -7.56 1.27 -8.43
N ALA A 257 -7.55 1.56 -7.11
CA ALA A 257 -8.08 2.83 -6.61
C ALA A 257 -7.34 4.02 -7.21
N LEU A 258 -6.01 3.94 -7.36
CA LEU A 258 -5.21 5.00 -7.99
C LEU A 258 -5.60 5.20 -9.46
N ARG A 259 -5.80 4.11 -10.22
CA ARG A 259 -6.26 4.18 -11.62
C ARG A 259 -7.64 4.82 -11.75
N ASN A 260 -8.52 4.59 -10.77
CA ASN A 260 -9.87 5.13 -10.72
C ASN A 260 -10.01 6.39 -9.84
N ARG A 261 -8.91 7.03 -9.45
CA ARG A 261 -8.91 8.11 -8.43
C ARG A 261 -9.88 9.23 -8.77
N ASP A 262 -9.88 9.68 -10.02
CA ASP A 262 -10.73 10.77 -10.48
C ASP A 262 -12.23 10.47 -10.30
N ALA A 263 -12.62 9.20 -10.39
CA ALA A 263 -13.99 8.74 -10.20
C ALA A 263 -14.34 8.45 -8.72
N LEU A 264 -13.34 8.06 -7.92
CA LEU A 264 -13.53 7.61 -6.54
C LEU A 264 -13.34 8.72 -5.48
N LEU A 265 -12.55 9.75 -5.74
CA LEU A 265 -12.22 10.77 -4.73
C LEU A 265 -13.48 11.57 -4.30
N PRO A 266 -13.97 11.47 -3.06
CA PRO A 266 -15.14 12.22 -2.61
C PRO A 266 -14.86 13.72 -2.53
N SER A 267 -15.90 14.54 -2.60
CA SER A 267 -15.77 15.98 -2.38
C SER A 267 -15.71 16.33 -0.89
N ARG A 268 -15.29 17.57 -0.57
CA ARG A 268 -15.29 18.08 0.81
C ARG A 268 -16.70 18.09 1.41
N ALA A 269 -17.71 18.40 0.60
CA ALA A 269 -19.10 18.45 1.02
C ALA A 269 -19.61 17.06 1.41
N GLN A 270 -19.33 16.04 0.59
CA GLN A 270 -19.71 14.66 0.93
C GLN A 270 -19.03 14.16 2.21
N ILE A 271 -17.74 14.47 2.41
CA ILE A 271 -17.02 14.10 3.64
C ILE A 271 -17.63 14.80 4.87
N ALA A 272 -17.95 16.09 4.77
CA ALA A 272 -18.58 16.83 5.86
C ALA A 272 -19.97 16.25 6.19
N ALA A 273 -20.77 15.92 5.18
CA ALA A 273 -22.08 15.30 5.36
C ALA A 273 -21.96 13.91 6.01
N ALA A 274 -21.02 13.07 5.55
CA ALA A 274 -20.75 11.77 6.15
C ALA A 274 -20.31 11.87 7.61
N ARG A 275 -19.46 12.85 7.95
CA ARG A 275 -19.07 13.13 9.34
C ARG A 275 -20.28 13.43 10.21
N ALA A 276 -21.18 14.30 9.75
CA ALA A 276 -22.40 14.63 10.48
C ALA A 276 -23.32 13.40 10.69
N ARG A 277 -23.49 12.57 9.67
CA ARG A 277 -24.26 11.32 9.76
C ARG A 277 -23.64 10.33 10.75
N LEU A 278 -22.31 10.19 10.76
CA LEU A 278 -21.60 9.34 11.71
C LEU A 278 -21.78 9.78 13.16
N GLU A 279 -21.68 11.08 13.44
CA GLU A 279 -21.95 11.63 14.77
C GLU A 279 -23.39 11.38 15.22
N HIS A 280 -24.34 11.32 14.28
CA HIS A 280 -25.72 10.92 14.57
C HIS A 280 -25.86 9.44 14.93
N TRP A 281 -25.22 8.53 14.17
CA TRP A 281 -25.35 7.08 14.38
C TRP A 281 -24.61 6.55 15.61
N ARG A 282 -23.43 7.08 15.92
CA ARG A 282 -22.59 6.59 17.04
C ARG A 282 -23.36 6.38 18.36
N PRO A 283 -24.12 7.36 18.88
CA PRO A 283 -24.86 7.17 20.13
C PRO A 283 -26.01 6.15 20.00
N LEU A 284 -26.65 6.04 18.83
CA LEU A 284 -27.77 5.11 18.59
C LEU A 284 -27.33 3.65 18.54
N LEU A 285 -26.08 3.41 18.16
CA LEU A 285 -25.50 2.07 18.01
C LEU A 285 -24.73 1.59 19.24
N ALA A 286 -24.55 2.46 20.24
CA ALA A 286 -23.77 2.15 21.44
C ALA A 286 -24.24 0.84 22.11
N GLY A 287 -23.30 -0.08 22.32
CA GLY A 287 -23.56 -1.41 22.90
C GLY A 287 -24.24 -2.43 21.98
N ARG A 288 -24.57 -2.05 20.74
CA ARG A 288 -25.20 -2.95 19.74
C ARG A 288 -24.30 -3.25 18.56
N LEU A 289 -23.64 -2.22 18.03
CA LEU A 289 -22.79 -2.31 16.85
C LEU A 289 -21.63 -1.33 16.99
N GLU A 290 -20.41 -1.80 16.78
CA GLU A 290 -19.23 -0.95 16.75
C GLU A 290 -19.09 -0.28 15.37
N LEU A 291 -19.18 1.05 15.32
CA LEU A 291 -18.98 1.82 14.09
C LEU A 291 -17.60 2.49 14.12
N VAL A 292 -16.70 1.99 13.27
CA VAL A 292 -15.33 2.51 13.11
C VAL A 292 -15.25 3.25 11.79
N TRP A 293 -14.76 4.50 11.81
CA TRP A 293 -14.52 5.27 10.58
C TRP A 293 -13.09 5.74 10.51
N VAL A 294 -12.38 5.30 9.46
CA VAL A 294 -11.08 5.83 9.07
C VAL A 294 -11.35 6.99 8.09
N VAL A 295 -11.20 8.21 8.58
CA VAL A 295 -11.53 9.44 7.82
C VAL A 295 -10.54 9.62 6.65
N PRO A 296 -10.95 10.16 5.49
CA PRO A 296 -10.03 10.46 4.40
C PRO A 296 -8.95 11.48 4.76
N ASP A 297 -7.70 11.24 4.37
CA ASP A 297 -6.57 12.12 4.67
C ASP A 297 -6.51 13.37 3.78
N TYR A 298 -7.22 13.39 2.65
CA TYR A 298 -7.12 14.43 1.61
C TYR A 298 -7.74 15.78 1.97
N VAL A 299 -8.59 15.86 3.00
CA VAL A 299 -9.39 17.06 3.29
C VAL A 299 -8.96 17.80 4.54
N ASP A 300 -8.53 17.08 5.58
CA ASP A 300 -8.29 17.67 6.89
C ASP A 300 -6.91 18.34 6.99
N GLY A 301 -5.99 18.11 6.02
CA GLY A 301 -4.66 18.72 6.01
C GLY A 301 -3.71 18.18 7.10
N VAL A 302 -4.08 17.05 7.72
CA VAL A 302 -3.37 16.40 8.82
C VAL A 302 -2.99 14.99 8.38
N ALA A 303 -1.69 14.72 8.36
CA ALA A 303 -1.18 13.37 8.15
C ALA A 303 -1.49 12.49 9.37
N LYS A 304 -1.86 11.23 9.11
CA LYS A 304 -2.08 10.23 10.15
C LYS A 304 -0.94 9.23 10.18
N PRO A 305 -0.64 8.61 11.34
CA PRO A 305 0.29 7.50 11.41
C PRO A 305 -0.28 6.32 10.61
N CYS A 306 0.18 6.15 9.38
CA CYS A 306 -0.23 5.06 8.51
C CYS A 306 0.14 3.73 9.19
N MET A 307 -0.87 2.93 9.56
CA MET A 307 -0.70 1.68 10.34
C MET A 307 0.15 1.86 11.62
N GLY A 308 0.03 3.00 12.30
CA GLY A 308 0.81 3.29 13.51
C GLY A 308 2.27 3.66 13.24
N GLY A 309 2.69 3.73 11.97
CA GLY A 309 4.07 3.92 11.53
C GLY A 309 4.52 2.80 10.59
N TRP A 310 5.55 3.07 9.79
CA TRP A 310 6.11 2.08 8.86
C TRP A 310 6.66 0.86 9.60
N GLY A 311 6.11 -0.32 9.30
CA GLY A 311 6.53 -1.56 9.94
C GLY A 311 6.45 -1.51 11.46
N ALA A 312 5.35 -0.95 12.00
CA ALA A 312 5.17 -0.74 13.44
C ALA A 312 4.05 -1.62 14.05
N LEU A 313 2.91 -1.75 13.36
CA LEU A 313 1.72 -2.44 13.90
C LEU A 313 1.47 -3.83 13.29
N SER A 314 1.76 -3.98 12.00
CA SER A 314 1.45 -5.20 11.26
C SER A 314 2.45 -5.44 10.14
N LEU A 315 2.52 -6.68 9.67
CA LEU A 315 3.18 -7.04 8.41
C LEU A 315 2.21 -7.72 7.46
N THR A 316 2.52 -7.66 6.17
CA THR A 316 1.79 -8.37 5.11
C THR A 316 2.69 -9.44 4.52
N VAL A 317 2.19 -10.67 4.39
CA VAL A 317 2.82 -11.71 3.59
C VAL A 317 1.97 -11.92 2.33
N ALA A 318 2.58 -11.66 1.18
CA ALA A 318 1.97 -11.82 -0.14
C ALA A 318 1.84 -13.31 -0.52
N PRO A 319 1.05 -13.65 -1.56
CA PRO A 319 0.84 -15.06 -1.92
C PRO A 319 2.11 -15.81 -2.27
N ASP A 320 3.15 -15.15 -2.77
CA ASP A 320 4.45 -15.74 -3.11
C ASP A 320 5.46 -15.67 -1.95
N GLY A 321 5.05 -15.28 -0.74
CA GLY A 321 5.92 -15.21 0.43
C GLY A 321 6.78 -13.96 0.55
N ARG A 322 6.69 -12.99 -0.37
CA ARG A 322 7.28 -11.66 -0.12
C ARG A 322 6.60 -10.97 1.05
N VAL A 323 7.38 -10.29 1.88
CA VAL A 323 6.90 -9.66 3.11
C VAL A 323 7.03 -8.15 3.03
N TYR A 324 5.97 -7.46 3.41
CA TYR A 324 5.85 -6.01 3.28
C TYR A 324 5.48 -5.34 4.62
N PRO A 325 5.98 -4.11 4.88
CA PRO A 325 5.61 -3.32 6.07
C PRO A 325 4.15 -2.86 6.07
N CYS A 326 3.52 -2.79 4.90
CA CYS A 326 2.09 -2.61 4.73
C CYS A 326 1.67 -3.14 3.34
N PRO A 327 0.37 -3.37 3.08
CA PRO A 327 -0.08 -3.96 1.82
C PRO A 327 0.28 -3.10 0.59
N ALA A 328 0.20 -1.77 0.74
CA ALA A 328 0.48 -0.83 -0.34
C ALA A 328 1.98 -0.72 -0.67
N ALA A 329 2.87 -1.19 0.21
CA ALA A 329 4.32 -1.10 0.01
C ALA A 329 4.80 -1.95 -1.17
N ALA A 330 4.04 -2.97 -1.59
CA ALA A 330 4.32 -3.77 -2.78
C ALA A 330 4.38 -2.95 -4.08
N ALA A 331 3.79 -1.75 -4.09
CA ALA A 331 3.83 -0.84 -5.25
C ALA A 331 5.03 0.12 -5.25
N LEU A 332 5.88 0.12 -4.20
CA LEU A 332 7.04 0.99 -4.14
C LEU A 332 8.21 0.39 -4.93
N PRO A 333 8.78 1.13 -5.90
CA PRO A 333 9.95 0.64 -6.61
C PRO A 333 11.17 0.63 -5.67
N GLY A 334 12.05 -0.36 -5.86
CA GLY A 334 13.29 -0.47 -5.10
C GLY A 334 13.12 -0.85 -3.62
N LEU A 335 11.89 -1.14 -3.17
CA LEU A 335 11.65 -1.77 -1.88
C LEU A 335 12.07 -3.25 -2.01
N ASP A 336 13.33 -3.54 -1.67
CA ASP A 336 13.92 -4.89 -1.67
C ASP A 336 13.18 -5.82 -0.69
N ALA A 337 12.01 -6.31 -1.11
CA ALA A 337 11.07 -7.03 -0.26
C ALA A 337 11.57 -8.46 -0.02
N PRO A 338 11.89 -8.83 1.24
CA PRO A 338 12.42 -10.15 1.55
C PRO A 338 11.35 -11.22 1.42
N ASN A 339 11.77 -12.48 1.20
CA ASN A 339 10.89 -13.63 1.12
C ASN A 339 11.02 -14.53 2.35
N VAL A 340 9.91 -15.05 2.86
CA VAL A 340 9.86 -16.02 3.97
C VAL A 340 10.55 -17.35 3.66
N ARG A 341 10.79 -17.66 2.38
CA ARG A 341 11.57 -18.84 1.98
C ARG A 341 13.06 -18.69 2.25
N ASP A 342 13.54 -17.44 2.31
CA ASP A 342 14.97 -17.13 2.40
C ASP A 342 15.35 -16.60 3.79
N HIS A 343 14.41 -15.99 4.51
CA HIS A 343 14.63 -15.36 5.80
C HIS A 343 13.51 -15.64 6.81
N SER A 344 13.83 -15.67 8.11
CA SER A 344 12.83 -15.76 9.17
C SER A 344 12.01 -14.47 9.27
N LEU A 345 10.75 -14.56 9.72
CA LEU A 345 9.92 -13.38 9.97
C LEU A 345 10.51 -12.44 11.01
N GLU A 346 11.24 -12.98 12.00
CA GLU A 346 11.93 -12.16 12.99
C GLU A 346 13.00 -11.28 12.34
N TRP A 347 13.88 -11.86 11.53
CA TRP A 347 14.90 -11.09 10.81
C TRP A 347 14.25 -10.08 9.86
N ILE A 348 13.22 -10.51 9.13
CA ILE A 348 12.47 -9.64 8.22
C ILE A 348 11.91 -8.42 8.98
N TRP A 349 11.26 -8.65 10.11
CA TRP A 349 10.66 -7.60 10.90
C TRP A 349 11.71 -6.66 11.51
N ARG A 350 12.79 -7.20 12.08
CA ARG A 350 13.74 -6.41 12.87
C ARG A 350 14.81 -5.74 12.00
N GLU A 351 15.30 -6.43 10.98
CA GLU A 351 16.57 -6.10 10.32
C GLU A 351 16.44 -5.79 8.82
N SER A 352 15.42 -6.32 8.13
CA SER A 352 15.38 -6.20 6.67
C SER A 352 15.39 -4.74 6.19
N PRO A 353 16.07 -4.45 5.06
CA PRO A 353 16.05 -3.11 4.48
C PRO A 353 14.63 -2.59 4.24
N ALA A 354 13.72 -3.44 3.75
CA ALA A 354 12.32 -3.05 3.51
C ALA A 354 11.61 -2.53 4.78
N PHE A 355 11.83 -3.16 5.94
CA PHE A 355 11.19 -2.74 7.19
C PHE A 355 11.91 -1.59 7.90
N THR A 356 13.23 -1.49 7.76
CA THR A 356 14.03 -0.45 8.43
C THR A 356 14.06 0.87 7.67
N LEU A 357 13.84 0.86 6.34
CA LEU A 357 13.98 2.02 5.45
C LEU A 357 13.26 3.29 5.92
N TYR A 358 12.00 3.16 6.38
CA TYR A 358 11.19 4.29 6.86
C TYR A 358 10.71 4.11 8.31
N ARG A 359 11.33 3.21 9.07
CA ARG A 359 10.99 3.02 10.48
C ARG A 359 11.63 4.11 11.34
N GLY A 360 10.90 4.58 12.34
CA GLY A 360 11.37 5.64 13.23
C GLY A 360 11.47 7.00 12.54
N GLU A 361 12.41 7.83 12.99
CA GLU A 361 12.50 9.26 12.62
C GLU A 361 13.75 9.63 11.80
N SER A 362 14.77 8.76 11.78
CA SER A 362 16.10 9.09 11.23
C SER A 362 16.12 9.37 9.73
N TRP A 363 15.21 8.74 8.97
CA TRP A 363 15.08 8.92 7.52
C TRP A 363 14.43 10.26 7.14
N MET A 364 13.80 10.95 8.10
CA MET A 364 12.94 12.09 7.80
C MET A 364 13.72 13.29 7.27
N ARG A 365 13.14 13.94 6.27
CA ARG A 365 13.58 15.22 5.69
C ARG A 365 12.76 16.37 6.26
N GLU A 366 13.18 17.60 6.01
CA GLU A 366 12.35 18.77 6.34
C GLU A 366 11.05 18.79 5.52
N PRO A 367 9.93 19.25 6.09
CA PRO A 367 9.78 19.80 7.45
C PRO A 367 9.60 18.75 8.56
N CYS A 368 9.49 17.46 8.25
CA CYS A 368 9.22 16.41 9.25
C CYS A 368 10.35 16.28 10.28
N ARG A 369 11.61 16.40 9.83
CA ARG A 369 12.79 16.27 10.70
C ARG A 369 12.73 17.23 11.90
N SER A 370 12.35 18.49 11.70
CA SER A 370 12.22 19.46 12.79
C SER A 370 10.78 19.58 13.36
N CYS A 371 9.84 18.74 12.92
CA CYS A 371 8.43 18.82 13.31
C CYS A 371 8.17 18.19 14.69
N GLU A 372 7.32 18.83 15.49
CA GLU A 372 6.87 18.34 16.79
C GLU A 372 5.96 17.10 16.69
N LEU A 373 5.41 16.81 15.51
CA LEU A 373 4.53 15.67 15.27
C LEU A 373 5.25 14.42 14.74
N ARG A 374 6.56 14.49 14.49
CA ARG A 374 7.31 13.43 13.79
C ARG A 374 7.25 12.05 14.46
N GLY A 375 7.24 12.00 15.79
CA GLY A 375 7.08 10.76 16.57
C GLY A 375 5.62 10.35 16.79
N ARG A 376 4.65 11.07 16.21
CA ARG A 376 3.21 10.80 16.33
C ARG A 376 2.58 10.37 15.01
N ASP A 377 2.89 11.05 13.92
CA ASP A 377 2.35 10.76 12.59
C ASP A 377 3.36 10.05 11.67
N PHE A 378 4.63 9.99 12.08
CA PHE A 378 5.73 9.40 11.32
C PHE A 378 5.83 9.94 9.89
N GLY A 379 5.51 11.22 9.71
CA GLY A 379 5.55 11.93 8.43
C GLY A 379 4.38 11.61 7.48
N GLY A 380 3.45 10.73 7.88
CA GLY A 380 2.33 10.25 7.07
C GLY A 380 2.64 8.99 6.26
N CYS A 381 1.85 8.71 5.22
CA CYS A 381 1.96 7.52 4.39
C CYS A 381 3.08 7.63 3.33
N ARG A 382 4.05 6.71 3.38
CA ARG A 382 5.16 6.66 2.40
C ARG A 382 4.69 6.28 0.99
N CYS A 383 3.73 5.36 0.90
CA CYS A 383 3.15 4.92 -0.37
C CYS A 383 2.39 6.05 -1.07
N GLN A 384 1.70 6.90 -0.29
CA GLN A 384 1.01 8.07 -0.82
C GLN A 384 1.98 9.18 -1.21
N ALA A 385 3.00 9.44 -0.39
CA ALA A 385 4.07 10.37 -0.73
C ALA A 385 4.68 10.01 -2.08
N TYR A 386 5.04 8.74 -2.29
CA TYR A 386 5.52 8.26 -3.58
C TYR A 386 4.49 8.43 -4.70
N ALA A 387 3.25 7.99 -4.51
CA ALA A 387 2.21 8.05 -5.56
C ALA A 387 1.89 9.48 -6.02
N LEU A 388 2.15 10.49 -5.19
CA LEU A 388 1.89 11.90 -5.51
C LEU A 388 3.15 12.64 -5.97
N THR A 389 4.34 12.28 -5.47
CA THR A 389 5.57 13.06 -5.68
C THR A 389 6.67 12.32 -6.43
N GLY A 390 6.55 11.00 -6.59
CA GLY A 390 7.61 10.13 -7.10
C GLY A 390 8.70 9.78 -6.08
N ASP A 391 8.62 10.26 -4.83
CA ASP A 391 9.63 9.99 -3.79
C ASP A 391 8.94 9.67 -2.44
N ALA A 392 9.11 8.42 -1.98
CA ALA A 392 8.54 7.93 -0.72
C ALA A 392 9.14 8.59 0.54
N ALA A 393 10.34 9.21 0.44
CA ALA A 393 10.99 9.90 1.55
C ALA A 393 10.48 11.35 1.74
N ARG A 394 9.65 11.88 0.82
CA ARG A 394 9.05 13.22 0.97
C ARG A 394 7.95 13.21 2.02
N THR A 395 7.72 14.35 2.66
CA THR A 395 6.58 14.54 3.56
C THR A 395 5.28 14.22 2.83
N ASP A 396 4.39 13.47 3.47
CA ASP A 396 3.11 13.11 2.87
C ASP A 396 2.36 14.38 2.43
N PRO A 397 2.01 14.54 1.14
CA PRO A 397 1.35 15.73 0.63
C PRO A 397 -0.01 16.03 1.28
N VAL A 398 -0.64 15.08 1.99
CA VAL A 398 -1.85 15.39 2.76
C VAL A 398 -1.58 16.31 3.95
N CYS A 399 -0.35 16.32 4.46
CA CYS A 399 0.07 17.28 5.49
C CYS A 399 0.08 18.69 4.90
N SER A 400 -0.62 19.62 5.55
CA SER A 400 -0.64 21.04 5.18
C SER A 400 0.73 21.72 5.22
N ARG A 401 1.69 21.15 5.95
CA ARG A 401 3.08 21.61 6.02
C ARG A 401 3.95 21.06 4.88
N SER A 402 3.48 20.07 4.12
CA SER A 402 4.23 19.53 3.00
C SER A 402 4.46 20.60 1.93
N PRO A 403 5.68 20.74 1.36
CA PRO A 403 5.90 21.63 0.22
C PRO A 403 5.05 21.23 -0.99
N ASP A 404 4.61 19.97 -1.07
CA ASP A 404 3.79 19.43 -2.15
C ASP A 404 2.28 19.44 -1.86
N HIS A 405 1.84 20.09 -0.77
CA HIS A 405 0.43 20.08 -0.37
C HIS A 405 -0.52 20.62 -1.46
N ALA A 406 -0.01 21.47 -2.35
CA ALA A 406 -0.74 21.96 -3.51
C ALA A 406 -1.25 20.82 -4.44
N LEU A 407 -0.53 19.69 -4.53
CA LEU A 407 -0.96 18.52 -5.31
C LEU A 407 -2.27 17.92 -4.78
N VAL A 408 -2.39 17.82 -3.46
CA VAL A 408 -3.61 17.31 -2.80
C VAL A 408 -4.76 18.29 -2.97
N ARG A 409 -4.51 19.60 -2.79
CA ARG A 409 -5.54 20.63 -3.01
C ARG A 409 -6.09 20.58 -4.44
N ALA A 410 -5.21 20.53 -5.44
CA ALA A 410 -5.62 20.44 -6.84
C ALA A 410 -6.43 19.17 -7.17
N LEU A 411 -6.17 18.05 -6.48
CA LEU A 411 -6.99 16.83 -6.62
C LEU A 411 -8.40 17.02 -6.03
N VAL A 412 -8.49 17.61 -4.84
CA VAL A 412 -9.76 17.84 -4.15
C VAL A 412 -10.62 18.89 -4.88
N ASP A 413 -10.01 19.96 -5.38
CA ASP A 413 -10.72 21.02 -6.10
C ASP A 413 -11.33 20.48 -7.41
N ARG A 414 -10.57 19.68 -8.18
CA ARG A 414 -11.08 18.99 -9.37
C ARG A 414 -12.20 18.00 -9.06
N ALA A 415 -12.17 17.34 -7.90
CA ALA A 415 -13.25 16.45 -7.49
C ALA A 415 -14.57 17.20 -7.27
N ALA A 416 -14.52 18.42 -6.74
CA ALA A 416 -15.70 19.28 -6.57
C ALA A 416 -16.27 19.73 -7.92
N GLU A 417 -15.43 20.08 -8.89
CA GLU A 417 -15.87 20.46 -10.24
C GLU A 417 -16.61 19.31 -10.96
N ARG A 418 -16.12 18.07 -10.80
CA ARG A 418 -16.74 16.88 -11.42
C ARG A 418 -18.09 16.52 -10.80
N GLU A 419 -18.30 16.79 -9.50
CA GLU A 419 -19.60 16.56 -8.84
C GLU A 419 -20.73 17.36 -9.51
N ALA A 420 -20.42 18.53 -10.10
CA ALA A 420 -21.40 19.32 -10.84
C ALA A 420 -21.86 18.67 -12.17
N VAL A 421 -21.19 17.62 -12.64
CA VAL A 421 -21.46 16.95 -13.92
C VAL A 421 -22.10 15.58 -13.66
N SER A 422 -23.43 15.51 -13.78
CA SER A 422 -24.31 14.37 -13.42
C SER A 422 -24.19 13.13 -14.32
N ALA A 423 -23.03 12.50 -14.38
CA ALA A 423 -22.85 11.19 -15.02
C ALA A 423 -22.34 10.15 -14.03
N ALA A 424 -22.91 8.94 -14.09
CA ALA A 424 -22.42 7.82 -13.30
C ALA A 424 -20.93 7.56 -13.64
N PRO A 425 -20.06 7.42 -12.63
CA PRO A 425 -18.64 7.22 -12.88
C PRO A 425 -18.40 5.91 -13.64
N GLN A 426 -17.64 6.01 -14.73
CA GLN A 426 -17.07 4.85 -15.40
C GLN A 426 -15.78 4.46 -14.67
N TYR A 427 -15.65 3.17 -14.36
CA TYR A 427 -14.46 2.61 -13.72
C TYR A 427 -13.68 1.75 -14.71
N ALA A 428 -12.36 1.83 -14.63
CA ALA A 428 -11.48 0.80 -15.14
C ALA A 428 -11.55 -0.41 -14.19
N TYR A 429 -11.95 -1.56 -14.72
CA TYR A 429 -11.93 -2.82 -13.99
C TYR A 429 -10.71 -3.65 -14.40
N ARG A 430 -10.32 -4.57 -13.52
CA ARG A 430 -9.36 -5.63 -13.86
C ARG A 430 -9.89 -6.45 -15.04
N GLU A 431 -9.07 -6.63 -16.08
CA GLU A 431 -9.34 -7.59 -17.14
C GLU A 431 -9.15 -9.01 -16.57
N GLY A 432 -10.06 -9.95 -16.88
CA GLY A 432 -10.01 -11.29 -16.27
C GLY A 432 -8.77 -12.08 -16.74
N PRO A 433 -8.22 -13.01 -15.93
CA PRO A 433 -8.80 -13.66 -14.75
C PRO A 433 -8.70 -12.88 -13.42
#